data_AF-A0A0D3HH33-F1
#
_entry.id   AF-A0A0D3HH33-F1
#
_cell.length_a   1.000
_cell.length_b   1.000
_cell.length_c   1.000
_cell.angle_alpha   90.00
_cell.angle_beta   90.00
_cell.angle_gamma   90.00
#
_symmetry.space_group_name_H-M   'P 1'
#
loop_
_entity.id
_entity.type
_entity.pdbx_description
1 polymer ?
#
loop_
_entity_poly.entity_id
_entity_poly.type
_entity_poly.pdbx_seq_one_letter_code
_entity_poly.pdbx_strand_id
1 'polypeptide(L)'
;MHHSSRSSSWHGIISSPPFHFLQLQGRYSAEERRERIERYRSKRSHRNFGKRITYACRKRLADERARVKGRFVSSSGGNDNI
;
A
#
# COMPACT_ATOMS: atom_id res chain seq x y z
N MET A 1 -1.12 -2.89 -57.05
CA MET A 1 0.30 -2.92 -56.65
C MET A 1 0.40 -3.85 -55.44
N HIS A 2 0.98 -5.03 -55.63
CA HIS A 2 1.22 -5.99 -54.55
C HIS A 2 2.50 -5.58 -53.83
N HIS A 3 2.45 -5.37 -52.52
CA HIS A 3 3.64 -5.32 -51.67
C HIS A 3 3.78 -6.65 -50.93
N SER A 4 4.95 -7.21 -51.15
CA SER A 4 5.41 -8.55 -50.82
C SER A 4 5.34 -8.94 -49.35
N SER A 5 5.07 -10.22 -49.16
CA SER A 5 5.35 -11.02 -47.99
C SER A 5 6.77 -10.80 -47.48
N ARG A 6 6.93 -10.54 -46.18
CA ARG A 6 8.17 -10.77 -45.47
C ARG A 6 7.86 -11.54 -44.19
N SER A 7 7.88 -12.86 -44.32
CA SER A 7 7.96 -13.78 -43.20
C SER A 7 9.30 -13.55 -42.48
N SER A 8 9.29 -12.78 -41.40
CA SER A 8 10.42 -12.78 -40.48
C SER A 8 10.29 -13.99 -39.56
N SER A 9 10.86 -15.09 -40.02
CA SER A 9 11.11 -16.31 -39.26
C SER A 9 12.01 -15.97 -38.07
N TRP A 10 11.43 -15.88 -36.88
CA TRP A 10 12.16 -15.76 -35.62
C TRP A 10 12.60 -17.16 -35.17
N HIS A 11 13.55 -17.76 -35.88
CA HIS A 11 14.33 -18.87 -35.32
C HIS A 11 15.66 -18.31 -34.83
N GLY A 12 15.68 -17.91 -33.57
CA GLY A 12 16.86 -17.40 -32.87
C GLY A 12 16.90 -17.94 -31.45
N ILE A 13 17.41 -19.16 -31.32
CA ILE A 13 18.19 -19.69 -30.18
C ILE A 13 17.61 -19.33 -28.80
N ILE A 14 16.84 -20.27 -28.25
CA ILE A 14 16.55 -20.37 -26.83
C ILE A 14 17.87 -20.70 -26.13
N SER A 15 18.70 -19.70 -25.83
CA SER A 15 19.56 -19.76 -24.65
C SER A 15 18.69 -19.28 -23.50
N SER A 16 17.79 -20.16 -23.02
CA SER A 16 17.24 -19.98 -21.68
C SER A 16 18.43 -19.75 -20.76
N PRO A 17 18.52 -18.61 -20.05
CA PRO A 17 19.51 -18.50 -18.99
C PRO A 17 19.32 -19.74 -18.11
N PRO A 18 20.41 -20.44 -17.72
CA PRO A 18 20.28 -21.56 -16.81
C PRO A 18 19.46 -21.05 -15.64
N PHE A 19 18.44 -21.83 -15.26
CA PHE A 19 17.67 -21.66 -14.04
C PHE A 19 18.63 -21.77 -12.84
N HIS A 20 19.57 -20.85 -12.70
CA HIS A 20 19.98 -20.36 -11.41
C HIS A 20 18.71 -19.72 -10.86
N PHE A 21 17.91 -20.58 -10.23
CA PHE A 21 17.14 -20.30 -9.04
C PHE A 21 17.75 -19.03 -8.45
N LEU A 22 17.14 -17.90 -8.76
CA LEU A 22 17.61 -16.59 -8.31
C LEU A 22 17.98 -16.81 -6.87
N GLN A 23 19.25 -16.58 -6.57
CA GLN A 23 19.81 -16.76 -5.24
C GLN A 23 19.09 -15.76 -4.34
N LEU A 24 17.87 -16.12 -3.95
CA LEU A 24 17.00 -15.49 -2.98
C LEU A 24 17.55 -15.82 -1.59
N GLN A 25 18.87 -15.82 -1.46
CA GLN A 25 19.51 -15.45 -0.21
C GLN A 25 19.27 -13.95 -0.06
N GLY A 26 18.02 -13.58 0.22
CA GLY A 26 17.67 -12.22 0.62
C GLY A 26 18.54 -11.82 1.81
N ARG A 27 18.71 -10.50 2.00
CA ARG A 27 19.61 -9.77 2.92
C ARG A 27 19.77 -10.28 4.38
N TYR A 28 19.08 -11.34 4.79
CA TYR A 28 19.00 -11.85 6.15
C TYR A 28 19.31 -13.34 6.22
N SER A 29 19.89 -13.76 7.35
CA SER A 29 20.13 -15.17 7.66
C SER A 29 18.80 -15.96 7.74
N ALA A 30 18.89 -17.29 7.80
CA ALA A 30 17.71 -18.13 7.93
C ALA A 30 16.98 -17.85 9.26
N GLU A 31 17.71 -17.70 10.36
CA GLU A 31 17.15 -17.34 11.68
C GLU A 31 16.48 -15.97 11.66
N GLU A 32 17.17 -14.92 11.20
CA GLU A 32 16.64 -13.55 11.15
C GLU A 32 15.35 -13.46 10.33
N ARG A 33 15.27 -14.20 9.22
CA ARG A 33 14.08 -14.28 8.37
C ARG A 33 12.92 -14.95 9.11
N ARG A 34 13.17 -16.05 9.84
CA ARG A 34 12.14 -16.73 10.65
C ARG A 34 11.57 -15.79 11.71
N GLU A 35 12.42 -15.11 12.46
CA GLU A 35 11.98 -14.15 13.50
C GLU A 35 11.16 -12.99 12.91
N ARG A 36 11.56 -12.45 11.75
CA ARG A 36 10.80 -11.40 11.07
C ARG A 36 9.44 -11.87 10.59
N ILE A 37 9.37 -13.07 10.03
CA ILE A 37 8.11 -13.68 9.59
C ILE A 37 7.19 -13.92 10.79
N GLU A 38 7.71 -14.44 11.89
CA GLU A 38 6.94 -14.66 13.11
C GLU A 38 6.41 -13.34 13.69
N ARG A 39 7.28 -12.34 13.85
CA ARG A 39 6.89 -10.99 14.29
C ARG A 39 5.81 -10.40 13.40
N TYR A 40 5.91 -10.60 12.08
CA TYR A 40 4.89 -10.17 11.12
C TYR A 40 3.57 -10.91 11.32
N ARG A 41 3.59 -12.25 11.44
CA ARG A 41 2.39 -13.08 11.66
C ARG A 41 1.68 -12.69 12.95
N SER A 42 2.43 -12.56 14.05
CA SER A 42 1.90 -12.12 15.34
C SER A 42 1.31 -10.71 15.27
N LYS A 43 2.00 -9.74 14.65
CA LYS A 43 1.43 -8.40 14.44
C LYS A 43 0.19 -8.42 13.55
N ARG A 44 0.13 -9.31 12.56
CA ARG A 44 -0.98 -9.42 11.61
C ARG A 44 -2.23 -9.97 12.28
N SER A 45 -2.12 -10.99 13.13
CA SER A 45 -3.26 -11.56 13.86
C SER A 45 -3.86 -10.57 14.86
N HIS A 46 -3.03 -9.71 15.46
CA HIS A 46 -3.46 -8.70 16.44
C HIS A 46 -3.82 -7.33 15.83
N ARG A 47 -4.09 -7.25 14.52
CA ARG A 47 -4.48 -5.97 13.89
C ARG A 47 -5.87 -5.55 14.35
N ASN A 48 -6.00 -4.27 14.68
CA ASN A 48 -7.28 -3.66 15.00
C ASN A 48 -7.93 -3.14 13.71
N PHE A 49 -8.94 -3.85 13.20
CA PHE A 49 -9.75 -3.41 12.04
C PHE A 49 -10.97 -2.56 12.43
N GLY A 50 -11.40 -2.66 13.69
CA GLY A 50 -12.45 -1.80 14.23
C GLY A 50 -11.99 -0.35 14.38
N LYS A 51 -12.94 0.58 14.36
CA LYS A 51 -12.67 1.99 14.64
C LYS A 51 -12.22 2.14 16.09
N ARG A 52 -11.01 2.67 16.29
CA ARG A 52 -10.46 2.97 17.62
C ARG A 52 -10.12 4.45 17.72
N ILE A 53 -10.43 5.06 18.86
CA ILE A 53 -10.11 6.46 19.15
C ILE A 53 -8.96 6.47 20.16
N THR A 54 -7.74 6.74 19.68
CA THR A 54 -6.54 6.77 20.54
C THR A 54 -6.47 8.03 21.39
N TYR A 55 -6.95 9.16 20.86
CA TYR A 55 -6.86 10.47 21.51
C TYR A 55 -8.25 11.03 21.78
N ALA A 56 -8.75 10.80 23.00
CA ALA A 56 -10.07 11.24 23.42
C ALA A 56 -10.23 12.78 23.33
N CYS A 57 -9.20 13.53 23.73
CA CYS A 57 -9.21 14.99 23.66
C CYS A 57 -9.42 15.52 22.24
N ARG A 58 -8.74 14.94 21.24
CA ARG A 58 -8.88 15.32 19.83
C ARG A 58 -10.25 14.96 19.26
N LYS A 59 -10.82 13.83 19.70
CA LYS A 59 -12.18 13.43 19.32
C LYS A 59 -13.20 14.43 19.83
N ARG A 60 -13.17 14.75 21.13
CA ARG A 60 -14.06 15.74 21.75
C ARG A 60 -13.98 17.08 21.02
N LEU A 61 -12.77 17.59 20.79
CA LEU A 61 -12.56 18.85 20.07
C LEU A 61 -13.13 18.81 18.64
N ALA A 62 -13.00 17.68 17.93
CA ALA A 62 -13.53 17.52 16.58
C ALA A 62 -15.07 17.37 16.51
N ASP A 63 -15.67 16.95 17.62
CA ASP A 63 -17.12 16.77 17.78
C ASP A 63 -17.81 18.10 18.16
N GLU A 64 -17.16 18.92 19.00
CA GLU A 64 -17.67 20.24 19.41
C GLU A 64 -17.55 21.30 18.30
N ARG A 65 -16.61 21.15 17.36
CA ARG A 65 -16.34 22.15 16.31
C ARG A 65 -17.47 22.22 15.28
N ALA A 66 -17.92 23.45 14.97
CA ALA A 66 -18.98 23.71 13.99
C ALA A 66 -18.66 23.15 12.59
N ARG A 67 -19.68 22.53 11.99
CA ARG A 67 -19.61 21.93 10.64
C ARG A 67 -20.79 22.35 9.79
N VAL A 68 -20.53 22.58 8.50
CA VAL A 68 -21.57 22.74 7.47
C VAL A 68 -21.29 21.71 6.37
N LYS A 69 -22.28 20.89 6.03
CA LYS A 69 -22.16 19.78 5.05
C LYS A 69 -20.94 18.86 5.31
N GLY A 70 -20.64 18.59 6.59
CA GLY A 70 -19.55 17.71 7.04
C GLY A 70 -18.16 18.35 7.12
N ARG A 71 -18.00 19.60 6.65
CA ARG A 71 -16.73 20.34 6.65
C ARG A 71 -16.66 21.30 7.83
N PHE A 72 -15.48 21.48 8.40
CA PHE A 72 -15.26 22.51 9.41
C PHE A 72 -15.34 23.91 8.81
N VAL A 73 -15.98 24.83 9.53
CA VAL A 73 -16.04 26.24 9.17
C VAL A 73 -14.74 26.94 9.63
N SER A 74 -14.25 27.88 8.83
CA SER A 74 -13.16 28.79 9.22
C SER A 74 -13.76 29.99 9.97
N SER A 75 -13.16 30.37 11.09
CA SER A 75 -13.61 31.50 11.89
C SER A 75 -13.40 32.87 11.23
N SER A 76 -12.93 32.93 9.97
CA SER A 76 -12.58 34.16 9.25
C SER A 76 -13.67 34.71 8.33
N GLY A 77 -14.89 34.18 8.37
CA GLY A 77 -16.05 34.70 7.63
C GLY A 77 -17.27 34.72 8.55
N GLY A 78 -17.46 35.85 9.24
CA GLY A 78 -18.59 36.06 10.13
C GLY A 78 -19.90 36.20 9.35
N ASN A 79 -20.93 35.57 9.91
CA ASN A 79 -22.37 35.78 9.69
C ASN A 79 -22.87 35.78 8.26
N ASP A 80 -23.60 34.71 7.89
CA ASP A 80 -24.90 34.83 7.23
C ASP A 80 -25.75 33.60 7.62
N ASN A 81 -26.56 33.78 8.67
CA ASN A 81 -27.68 32.96 9.15
C ASN A 81 -27.52 31.42 9.16
N ILE A 82 -27.28 30.88 10.36
CA ILE A 82 -27.72 29.52 10.74
C ILE A 82 -28.89 29.64 11.73
#